data_AF-I3SHW5-F1
#
_entry.id   AF-I3SHW5-F1
#
_cell.length_a   1.000
_cell.length_b   1.000
_cell.length_c   1.000
_cell.angle_alpha   90.00
_cell.angle_beta   90.00
_cell.angle_gamma   90.00
#
_symmetry.space_group_name_H-M   'P 1'
#
loop_
_entity.id
_entity.type
_entity.pdbx_description
1 polymer ?
#
loop_
_entity_poly.entity_id
_entity_poly.type
_entity_poly.pdbx_seq_one_letter_code
_entity_poly.pdbx_strand_id
1 'polypeptide(L)'
;MTKSLDVPPKGGFSFDLCRRNDMLEKKGLKSPSYLKTGTTIVGLVFQDGIILGADTRATEGPIVADKNCEKIHYMAPNIYCCGAGTAADTEAVTDMVSSQLQLHRYHTGRESRVVTALTLLKRHLFNYQGHVSAALVLGGG
;
A
#
# COMPACT_ATOMS: atom_id res chain seq x y z
N MET A 1 24.96 14.46 29.07
CA MET A 1 23.51 14.44 29.39
C MET A 1 22.74 14.38 28.08
N THR A 2 22.42 13.17 27.62
CA THR A 2 21.62 12.90 26.43
C THR A 2 20.17 13.26 26.72
N LYS A 3 19.62 14.27 26.04
CA LYS A 3 18.18 14.56 26.08
C LYS A 3 17.46 13.39 25.43
N SER A 4 16.69 12.63 26.21
CA SER A 4 15.69 11.70 25.69
C SER A 4 14.73 12.49 24.80
N LEU A 5 14.69 12.14 23.52
CA LEU A 5 13.58 12.54 22.66
C LEU A 5 12.33 11.90 23.26
N ASP A 6 11.34 12.70 23.63
CA ASP A 6 10.02 12.23 24.08
C ASP A 6 9.35 11.51 22.90
N VAL A 7 9.63 10.21 22.78
CA VAL A 7 8.94 9.35 21.81
C VAL A 7 7.50 9.19 22.32
N PRO A 8 6.48 9.50 21.51
CA PRO A 8 5.10 9.29 21.93
C PRO A 8 4.90 7.84 22.35
N PRO A 9 4.11 7.58 23.41
CA PRO A 9 3.91 6.25 23.95
C PRO A 9 3.45 5.29 22.84
N LYS A 10 3.99 4.06 22.85
CA LYS A 10 3.61 3.01 21.90
C LYS A 10 2.11 2.70 22.05
N GLY A 11 1.31 3.21 21.12
CA GLY A 11 -0.13 2.91 20.99
C GLY A 11 -1.03 4.05 21.45
N GLY A 12 -1.94 4.48 20.57
CA GLY A 12 -2.95 5.52 20.81
C GLY A 12 -3.04 6.54 19.66
N PHE A 13 -4.19 7.22 19.55
CA PHE A 13 -4.32 8.41 18.71
C PHE A 13 -3.60 9.59 19.39
N SER A 14 -2.55 10.14 18.77
CA SER A 14 -1.93 11.39 19.23
C SER A 14 -2.58 12.58 18.54
N PHE A 15 -3.13 13.50 19.34
CA PHE A 15 -3.74 14.74 18.87
C PHE A 15 -2.88 15.98 19.20
N ASP A 16 -1.62 15.77 19.61
CA ASP A 16 -0.73 16.84 20.07
C ASP A 16 -0.49 17.90 18.99
N LEU A 17 -0.56 17.48 17.73
CA LEU A 17 -0.38 18.34 16.57
C LEU A 17 -1.67 19.00 16.06
N CYS A 18 -2.86 18.63 16.55
CA CYS A 18 -4.14 19.18 16.06
C CYS A 18 -4.21 20.70 16.26
N ARG A 19 -3.96 21.19 17.48
CA ARG A 19 -3.98 22.65 17.76
C ARG A 19 -2.96 23.43 16.94
N ARG A 20 -1.78 22.84 16.72
CA ARG A 20 -0.73 23.44 15.90
C ARG A 20 -1.18 23.53 14.43
N ASN A 21 -1.73 22.45 13.90
CA ASN A 21 -2.19 22.40 12.51
C ASN A 21 -3.35 23.37 12.27
N ASP A 22 -4.32 23.48 13.20
CA ASP A 22 -5.40 24.49 13.13
C ASP A 22 -4.85 25.93 13.10
N MET A 23 -3.82 26.21 13.90
CA MET A 23 -3.17 27.53 13.93
C MET A 23 -2.42 27.81 12.63
N LEU A 24 -1.76 26.81 12.04
CA LEU A 24 -1.06 26.93 10.77
C LEU A 24 -2.03 27.14 9.61
N GLU A 25 -3.17 26.44 9.58
CA GLU A 25 -4.23 26.64 8.58
C GLU A 25 -4.79 28.07 8.65
N LYS A 26 -5.07 28.57 9.86
CA LYS A 26 -5.51 29.97 10.06
C LYS A 26 -4.47 31.00 9.63
N LYS A 27 -3.18 30.66 9.69
CA LYS A 27 -2.07 31.50 9.18
C LYS A 27 -1.85 31.38 7.67
N GLY A 28 -2.72 30.66 6.95
CA GLY A 28 -2.68 30.54 5.50
C GLY A 28 -1.83 29.37 4.99
N LEU A 29 -1.34 28.48 5.87
CA LEU A 29 -0.65 27.27 5.45
C LEU A 29 -1.69 26.29 4.90
N LYS A 30 -1.66 26.01 3.59
CA LYS A 30 -2.54 24.99 3.00
C LYS A 30 -2.03 23.61 3.38
N SER A 31 -2.88 22.84 4.05
CA SER A 31 -2.64 21.41 4.28
C SER A 31 -2.44 20.68 2.94
N PRO A 32 -1.47 19.75 2.85
CA PRO A 32 -1.27 18.99 1.63
C PRO A 32 -2.55 18.22 1.27
N SER A 33 -2.98 18.34 0.03
CA SER A 33 -4.13 17.60 -0.48
C SER A 33 -3.82 16.12 -0.50
N TYR A 34 -4.80 15.28 -0.15
CA TYR A 34 -4.67 13.83 -0.23
C TYR A 34 -5.19 13.33 -1.58
N LEU A 35 -4.55 12.31 -2.12
CA LEU A 35 -5.01 11.65 -3.34
C LEU A 35 -6.22 10.78 -3.01
N LYS A 36 -7.42 11.19 -3.44
CA LYS A 36 -8.62 10.33 -3.38
C LYS A 36 -8.60 9.36 -4.54
N THR A 37 -8.27 8.10 -4.25
CA THR A 37 -8.37 6.99 -5.23
C THR A 37 -9.71 6.26 -5.14
N GLY A 38 -10.56 6.60 -4.16
CA GLY A 38 -11.83 5.90 -3.90
C GLY A 38 -11.68 4.55 -3.19
N THR A 39 -10.43 4.13 -2.94
CA THR A 39 -10.06 2.86 -2.31
C THR A 39 -9.27 3.13 -1.04
N THR A 40 -9.55 2.38 0.02
CA THR A 40 -8.79 2.43 1.29
C THR A 40 -8.11 1.08 1.53
N ILE A 41 -6.78 1.09 1.52
CA ILE A 41 -5.95 -0.08 1.83
C ILE A 41 -5.04 0.23 3.01
N VAL A 42 -4.84 -0.75 3.89
CA VAL A 42 -4.05 -0.63 5.12
C VAL A 42 -3.21 -1.87 5.36
N GLY A 43 -2.02 -1.67 5.94
CA GLY A 43 -1.14 -2.74 6.38
C GLY A 43 -0.66 -2.49 7.81
N LEU A 44 -0.64 -3.54 8.63
CA LEU A 44 -0.15 -3.51 10.00
C LEU A 44 0.84 -4.66 10.23
N VAL A 45 1.98 -4.34 10.84
CA VAL A 45 2.99 -5.33 11.26
C VAL A 45 2.79 -5.62 12.75
N PHE A 46 2.76 -6.89 13.12
CA PHE A 46 2.74 -7.35 14.51
C PHE A 46 3.91 -8.32 14.74
N GLN A 47 4.03 -8.86 15.96
CA GLN A 47 5.21 -9.63 16.38
C GLN A 47 5.55 -10.80 15.44
N ASP A 48 4.54 -11.54 14.99
CA ASP A 48 4.72 -12.78 14.24
C ASP A 48 4.15 -12.71 12.81
N GLY A 49 3.96 -11.50 12.27
CA GLY A 49 3.49 -11.36 10.90
C GLY A 49 2.89 -10.00 10.56
N ILE A 50 1.99 -10.02 9.59
CA ILE A 50 1.34 -8.84 9.05
C ILE A 50 -0.16 -9.05 8.87
N ILE A 51 -0.91 -7.94 8.88
CA ILE A 51 -2.32 -7.89 8.53
C ILE A 51 -2.46 -6.90 7.38
N LEU A 52 -3.16 -7.32 6.33
CA LEU A 52 -3.57 -6.47 5.21
C LEU A 52 -5.09 -6.32 5.24
N GLY A 53 -5.57 -5.10 5.01
CA GLY A 53 -6.99 -4.79 4.97
C GLY A 53 -7.31 -3.87 3.81
N ALA A 54 -8.45 -4.11 3.16
CA ALA A 54 -8.95 -3.30 2.06
C ALA A 54 -10.48 -3.19 2.14
N ASP A 55 -11.04 -2.10 1.61
CA ASP A 55 -12.47 -2.01 1.36
C ASP A 55 -12.86 -2.77 0.07
N THR A 56 -14.12 -3.19 -0.06
CA THR A 56 -14.59 -4.00 -1.21
C THR A 56 -15.33 -3.19 -2.28
N ARG A 57 -15.53 -1.89 -2.07
CA ARG A 57 -16.28 -1.04 -2.99
C ARG A 57 -15.39 -0.56 -4.14
N ALA A 58 -15.83 -0.76 -5.38
CA ALA A 58 -15.25 -0.13 -6.57
C ALA A 58 -16.26 0.83 -7.22
N THR A 59 -15.77 1.98 -7.67
CA THR A 59 -16.60 3.02 -8.27
C THR A 59 -16.05 3.43 -9.63
N GLU A 60 -16.92 3.59 -10.61
CA GLU A 60 -16.62 4.23 -11.89
C GLU A 60 -17.23 5.63 -11.88
N GLY A 61 -16.40 6.63 -11.59
CA GLY A 61 -16.88 7.98 -11.32
C GLY A 61 -17.82 8.02 -10.10
N PRO A 62 -19.03 8.58 -10.22
CA PRO A 62 -19.97 8.65 -9.10
C PRO A 62 -20.76 7.34 -8.86
N ILE A 63 -20.62 6.33 -9.72
CA ILE A 63 -21.42 5.11 -9.69
C ILE A 63 -20.64 3.98 -9.02
N VAL A 64 -21.27 3.23 -8.12
CA VAL A 64 -20.70 1.98 -7.58
C VAL A 64 -20.81 0.91 -8.65
N ALA A 65 -19.67 0.56 -9.26
CA ALA A 65 -19.58 -0.45 -10.31
C ALA A 65 -19.57 -1.87 -9.73
N ASP A 66 -18.87 -2.05 -8.60
CA ASP A 66 -18.84 -3.32 -7.87
C ASP A 66 -18.84 -3.07 -6.36
N LYS A 67 -19.60 -3.88 -5.63
CA LYS A 67 -19.68 -3.83 -4.16
C LYS A 67 -18.72 -4.82 -3.48
N ASN A 68 -18.24 -5.81 -4.23
CA ASN A 68 -17.45 -6.95 -3.75
C ASN A 68 -16.14 -7.12 -4.54
N CYS A 69 -15.53 -6.01 -4.95
CA CYS A 69 -14.26 -6.02 -5.66
C CYS A 69 -13.13 -6.49 -4.71
N GLU A 70 -12.37 -7.49 -5.15
CA GLU A 70 -11.20 -7.98 -4.43
C GLU A 70 -9.99 -7.09 -4.73
N LYS A 71 -9.44 -6.47 -3.68
CA LYS A 71 -8.30 -5.55 -3.79
C LYS A 71 -7.02 -6.10 -3.16
N ILE A 72 -7.09 -7.33 -2.64
CA ILE A 72 -5.98 -8.03 -2.01
C ILE A 72 -5.56 -9.15 -2.96
N HIS A 73 -4.46 -8.95 -3.66
CA HIS A 73 -3.98 -9.83 -4.71
C HIS A 73 -2.95 -10.82 -4.15
N TYR A 74 -3.08 -12.08 -4.57
CA TYR A 74 -2.11 -13.13 -4.26
C TYR A 74 -0.82 -12.95 -5.07
N MET A 75 0.34 -12.99 -4.41
CA MET A 75 1.65 -12.86 -5.08
C MET A 75 2.50 -14.14 -4.96
N ALA A 76 2.49 -14.74 -3.78
CA ALA A 76 3.20 -15.98 -3.46
C ALA A 76 2.57 -16.59 -2.19
N PRO A 77 2.87 -17.84 -1.81
CA PRO A 77 2.26 -18.44 -0.60
C PRO A 77 2.44 -17.62 0.67
N ASN A 78 3.53 -16.85 0.74
CA ASN A 78 3.91 -16.00 1.86
C ASN A 78 3.81 -14.49 1.56
N ILE A 79 3.23 -14.08 0.43
CA ILE A 79 3.18 -12.68 0.01
C ILE A 79 1.82 -12.33 -0.60
N TYR A 80 1.23 -11.25 -0.13
CA TYR A 80 0.03 -10.62 -0.67
C TYR A 80 0.28 -9.13 -0.95
N CYS A 81 -0.51 -8.55 -1.83
CA CYS A 81 -0.40 -7.14 -2.20
C CYS A 81 -1.77 -6.49 -2.30
N CYS A 82 -1.98 -5.36 -1.63
CA CYS A 82 -3.19 -4.57 -1.82
C CYS A 82 -3.00 -3.55 -2.94
N GLY A 83 -4.01 -3.39 -3.80
CA GLY A 83 -4.02 -2.42 -4.90
C GLY A 83 -4.98 -1.25 -4.67
N ALA A 84 -4.54 -0.05 -5.02
CA ALA A 84 -5.37 1.15 -5.14
C ALA A 84 -4.98 1.94 -6.40
N GLY A 85 -5.93 2.71 -6.96
CA GLY A 85 -5.74 3.39 -8.24
C GLY A 85 -6.60 2.76 -9.32
N THR A 86 -6.08 2.70 -10.54
CA THR A 86 -6.78 2.08 -11.67
C THR A 86 -6.81 0.56 -11.47
N ALA A 87 -8.00 -0.02 -11.36
CA ALA A 87 -8.16 -1.45 -11.07
C ALA A 87 -7.41 -2.36 -12.06
N ALA A 88 -7.52 -2.06 -13.36
CA ALA A 88 -6.85 -2.82 -14.41
C ALA A 88 -5.30 -2.73 -14.31
N ASP A 89 -4.76 -1.57 -13.97
CA ASP A 89 -3.31 -1.39 -13.78
C ASP A 89 -2.82 -2.20 -12.59
N THR A 90 -3.56 -2.15 -11.47
CA THR A 90 -3.20 -2.89 -10.26
C THR A 90 -3.23 -4.40 -10.48
N GLU A 91 -4.26 -4.92 -11.15
CA GLU A 91 -4.40 -6.36 -11.43
C GLU A 91 -3.30 -6.84 -12.39
N ALA A 92 -3.10 -6.12 -13.50
CA ALA A 92 -2.10 -6.49 -14.49
C ALA A 92 -0.67 -6.50 -13.92
N VAL A 93 -0.32 -5.51 -13.10
CA VAL A 93 1.03 -5.44 -12.52
C VAL A 93 1.24 -6.51 -11.44
N THR A 94 0.23 -6.79 -10.61
CA THR A 94 0.35 -7.84 -9.59
C THR A 94 0.44 -9.23 -10.21
N ASP A 95 -0.37 -9.52 -11.23
CA ASP A 95 -0.38 -10.82 -11.91
C ASP A 95 0.93 -11.09 -12.66
N MET A 96 1.46 -10.05 -13.34
CA MET A 96 2.77 -10.12 -13.98
C MET A 96 3.87 -10.47 -12.97
N VAL A 97 3.90 -9.77 -11.84
CA VAL A 97 4.94 -10.01 -10.81
C VAL A 97 4.73 -11.34 -10.10
N SER A 98 3.49 -11.74 -9.82
CA SER A 98 3.13 -13.04 -9.23
C SER A 98 3.66 -14.19 -10.09
N SER A 99 3.45 -14.11 -11.40
CA SER A 99 3.96 -15.08 -12.39
C SER A 99 5.50 -15.14 -12.39
N GLN A 100 6.18 -13.99 -12.34
CA GLN A 100 7.65 -13.92 -12.29
C GLN A 100 8.20 -14.51 -10.99
N LEU A 101 7.55 -14.27 -9.85
CA LEU A 101 7.91 -14.86 -8.57
C LEU A 101 7.73 -16.38 -8.58
N GLN A 102 6.65 -16.88 -9.19
CA GLN A 102 6.42 -18.31 -9.35
C GLN A 102 7.55 -18.97 -10.15
N LEU A 103 7.91 -18.40 -11.30
CA LEU A 103 9.03 -18.89 -12.11
C LEU A 103 10.36 -18.84 -11.34
N HIS A 104 10.63 -17.74 -10.63
CA HIS A 104 11.85 -17.59 -9.84
C HIS A 104 11.94 -18.62 -8.71
N ARG A 105 10.84 -18.91 -8.03
CA ARG A 105 10.74 -19.94 -7.00
C ARG A 105 10.94 -21.35 -7.56
N TYR A 106 10.34 -21.67 -8.71
CA TYR A 106 10.57 -22.96 -9.37
C TYR A 106 12.03 -23.14 -9.79
N HIS A 107 12.66 -22.09 -10.31
CA HIS A 107 14.05 -22.16 -10.74
C HIS A 107 15.02 -22.29 -9.56
N THR A 108 14.79 -21.55 -8.47
CA THR A 108 15.71 -21.53 -7.32
C THR A 108 15.43 -22.61 -6.27
N GLY A 109 14.24 -23.20 -6.27
CA GLY A 109 13.77 -24.11 -5.23
C GLY A 109 13.61 -23.44 -3.85
N ARG A 110 13.57 -22.10 -3.79
CA ARG A 110 13.50 -21.32 -2.55
C ARG A 110 12.23 -20.48 -2.51
N GLU A 111 11.79 -20.19 -1.30
CA GLU A 111 10.63 -19.32 -1.09
C GLU A 111 10.89 -17.88 -1.58
N SER A 112 9.81 -17.26 -2.06
CA SER A 112 9.84 -15.89 -2.58
C SER A 112 10.13 -14.90 -1.45
N ARG A 113 11.06 -13.97 -1.68
CA ARG A 113 11.35 -12.88 -0.76
C ARG A 113 10.54 -11.63 -1.13
N VAL A 114 10.00 -10.93 -0.13
CA VAL A 114 9.27 -9.66 -0.33
C VAL A 114 10.11 -8.62 -1.09
N VAL A 115 11.42 -8.55 -0.82
CA VAL A 115 12.34 -7.64 -1.52
C VAL A 115 12.43 -7.91 -3.03
N THR A 116 12.28 -9.17 -3.46
CA THR A 116 12.28 -9.53 -4.87
C THR A 116 11.02 -8.98 -5.55
N ALA A 117 9.85 -9.21 -4.94
CA ALA A 117 8.58 -8.68 -5.41
C ALA A 117 8.59 -7.15 -5.51
N LEU A 118 9.05 -6.47 -4.44
CA LEU A 118 9.20 -5.00 -4.42
C LEU A 118 10.11 -4.50 -5.55
N THR A 119 11.19 -5.22 -5.84
CA THR A 119 12.15 -4.84 -6.88
C THR A 119 11.56 -4.97 -8.29
N LEU A 120 10.74 -5.99 -8.53
CA LEU A 120 10.03 -6.16 -9.80
C LEU A 120 8.95 -5.08 -9.98
N LEU A 121 8.13 -4.84 -8.95
CA LEU A 121 7.10 -3.80 -8.95
C LEU A 121 7.69 -2.41 -9.19
N LYS A 122 8.67 -1.99 -8.39
CA LYS A 122 9.27 -0.64 -8.51
C LYS A 122 9.88 -0.41 -9.88
N ARG A 123 10.54 -1.43 -10.44
CA ARG A 123 11.20 -1.34 -11.75
C ARG A 123 10.16 -1.21 -12.86
N HIS A 124 9.09 -2.00 -12.81
CA HIS A 124 8.00 -1.90 -13.77
C HIS A 124 7.35 -0.53 -13.70
N LEU A 125 6.86 -0.10 -12.53
CA LEU A 125 6.16 1.17 -12.36
C LEU A 125 7.03 2.38 -12.76
N PHE A 126 8.33 2.35 -12.44
CA PHE A 126 9.26 3.42 -12.81
C PHE A 126 9.48 3.50 -14.33
N ASN A 127 9.53 2.38 -15.04
CA ASN A 127 9.71 2.37 -16.50
C ASN A 127 8.55 3.06 -17.23
N TYR A 128 7.35 3.04 -16.66
CA TYR A 128 6.18 3.72 -17.21
C TYR A 128 6.02 5.16 -16.71
N GLN A 129 6.96 5.68 -15.92
CA GLN A 129 6.98 7.08 -15.48
C GLN A 129 5.65 7.59 -14.86
N GLY A 130 4.90 6.70 -14.22
CA GLY A 130 3.59 7.03 -13.62
C GLY A 130 2.38 6.94 -14.56
N HIS A 131 2.55 6.49 -15.81
CA HIS A 131 1.42 6.17 -16.69
C HIS A 131 0.62 4.96 -16.23
N VAL A 132 1.27 4.03 -15.51
CA VAL A 132 0.59 2.93 -14.80
C VAL A 132 0.21 3.44 -13.42
N SER A 133 -1.09 3.62 -13.18
CA SER A 133 -1.62 4.23 -11.96
C SER A 133 -1.96 3.15 -10.93
N ALA A 134 -0.92 2.64 -10.25
CA ALA A 134 -1.05 1.64 -9.21
C ALA A 134 -0.32 2.09 -7.93
N ALA A 135 -1.08 2.28 -6.86
CA ALA A 135 -0.59 2.43 -5.50
C ALA A 135 -0.72 1.09 -4.77
N LEU A 136 0.40 0.55 -4.33
CA LEU A 136 0.48 -0.83 -3.83
C LEU A 136 0.95 -0.87 -2.37
N VAL A 137 0.29 -1.68 -1.54
CA VAL A 137 0.77 -2.07 -0.21
C VAL A 137 1.16 -3.55 -0.27
N LEU A 138 2.47 -3.80 -0.34
CA LEU A 138 3.03 -5.15 -0.41
C LEU A 138 3.38 -5.66 0.99
N GLY A 139 2.96 -6.89 1.30
CA GLY A 139 3.26 -7.52 2.57
C GLY A 139 3.55 -9.01 2.41
N GLY A 140 4.55 -9.50 3.14
CA GLY A 140 4.83 -10.93 3.27
C GLY A 140 5.77 -11.20 4.43
N GLY A 141 5.83 -12.46 4.86
CA GLY A 141 6.58 -12.91 6.03
C GLY A 141 7.11 -14.31 5.84
#